data_AF-A0A6G3XXY3-F1
#
_entry.id   AF-A0A6G3XXY3-F1
#
_cell.length_a   1.000
_cell.length_b   1.000
_cell.length_c   1.000
_cell.angle_alpha   90.00
_cell.angle_beta   90.00
_cell.angle_gamma   90.00
#
_symmetry.space_group_name_H-M   'P 1'
#
loop_
_entity.id
_entity.type
_entity.pdbx_description
1 polymer ?
#
loop_
_entity_poly.entity_id
_entity_poly.type
_entity_poly.pdbx_seq_one_letter_code
_entity_poly.pdbx_strand_id
1 'polypeptide(L)'
;MDFGLFYFANDNEDVSDRYRLLIEGAKFADTHDFAAVWTPERHFHAFGGLYPNPAVTGAAVAAVTERVAVRAGSVVAPLHHPVRVAEEWSV
;
A
#
# COMPACT_ATOMS: atom_id res chain seq x y z
N MET A 1 -21.00 3.61 8.19
CA MET A 1 -20.54 3.39 6.80
C MET A 1 -19.09 3.78 6.81
N ASP A 2 -18.20 2.85 6.46
CA ASP A 2 -16.76 3.06 6.59
C ASP A 2 -16.16 3.47 5.24
N PHE A 3 -15.16 4.35 5.28
CA PHE A 3 -14.45 4.85 4.10
C PHE A 3 -12.98 4.46 4.16
N GLY A 4 -12.36 4.21 3.00
CA GLY A 4 -10.95 3.84 2.88
C GLY A 4 -10.31 4.43 1.64
N LEU A 5 -8.99 4.53 1.64
CA LEU A 5 -8.21 4.94 0.46
C LEU A 5 -7.69 3.70 -0.27
N PHE A 6 -7.89 3.64 -1.58
CA PHE A 6 -7.41 2.55 -2.41
C PHE A 6 -6.44 3.08 -3.47
N TYR A 7 -5.23 2.54 -3.49
CA TYR A 7 -4.18 3.00 -4.38
C TYR A 7 -4.07 2.12 -5.62
N PHE A 8 -3.80 2.76 -6.75
CA PHE A 8 -3.51 2.08 -8.00
C PHE A 8 -2.14 2.48 -8.54
N ALA A 9 -1.76 3.76 -8.46
CA ALA A 9 -0.61 4.40 -9.13
C ALA A 9 -0.79 4.56 -10.64
N ASN A 10 -0.46 5.77 -11.06
CA ASN A 10 -0.12 6.15 -12.42
C ASN A 10 1.30 6.73 -12.34
N ASP A 11 2.27 6.07 -12.97
CA ASP A 11 3.65 6.55 -12.98
C ASP A 11 3.76 7.63 -14.06
N ASN A 12 3.66 8.90 -13.65
CA ASN A 12 4.11 9.99 -14.49
C ASN A 12 5.63 10.04 -14.33
N GLU A 13 6.36 9.82 -15.43
CA GLU A 13 7.80 9.50 -15.46
C GLU A 13 8.72 10.56 -14.81
N ASP A 14 8.20 11.74 -14.44
CA ASP A 14 8.97 12.95 -14.10
C ASP A 14 8.90 13.37 -12.61
N VAL A 15 8.41 12.50 -11.71
CA VAL A 15 8.23 12.87 -10.30
C VAL A 15 9.36 12.32 -9.42
N SER A 16 10.20 13.20 -8.89
CA SER A 16 10.99 12.90 -7.69
C SER A 16 10.00 12.72 -6.52
N ASP A 17 10.08 11.58 -5.83
CA ASP A 17 9.12 11.14 -4.80
C ASP A 17 7.84 10.45 -5.32
N ARG A 18 8.03 9.30 -5.96
CA ARG A 18 6.97 8.43 -6.50
C ARG A 18 5.97 7.92 -5.45
N TYR A 19 6.31 7.95 -4.16
CA TYR A 19 5.43 7.49 -3.07
C TYR A 19 4.79 8.61 -2.24
N ARG A 20 5.06 9.88 -2.55
CA ARG A 20 4.53 11.01 -1.79
C ARG A 20 3.02 10.95 -1.57
N LEU A 21 2.27 10.62 -2.63
CA LEU A 21 0.80 10.55 -2.57
C LEU A 21 0.32 9.42 -1.63
N LEU A 22 1.05 8.30 -1.59
CA LEU A 22 0.76 7.22 -0.65
C LEU A 22 1.01 7.69 0.78
N ILE A 23 2.20 8.23 1.05
CA ILE A 23 2.61 8.59 2.42
C ILE A 23 1.76 9.73 2.98
N GLU A 24 1.54 10.79 2.22
CA GLU A 24 0.74 11.94 2.70
C GLU A 24 -0.75 11.60 2.78
N GLY A 25 -1.27 10.81 1.83
CA GLY A 25 -2.65 10.33 1.89
C GLY A 25 -2.89 9.36 3.07
N ALA A 26 -1.91 8.54 3.42
CA ALA A 26 -1.99 7.66 4.59
C ALA A 26 -2.06 8.46 5.90
N LYS A 27 -1.18 9.46 6.10
CA LYS A 27 -1.22 10.36 7.27
C LYS A 27 -2.56 11.10 7.37
N PHE A 28 -3.10 11.53 6.23
CA PHE A 28 -4.42 12.13 6.18
C PHE A 28 -5.51 11.15 6.62
N ALA A 29 -5.55 9.95 6.03
CA ALA A 29 -6.52 8.92 6.37
C ALA A 29 -6.49 8.56 7.87
N ASP A 30 -5.29 8.43 8.42
CA ASP A 30 -5.02 8.11 9.83
C ASP A 30 -5.63 9.11 10.82
N THR A 31 -5.67 10.39 10.43
CA THR A 31 -6.15 11.50 11.27
C THR A 31 -7.58 11.92 10.99
N HIS A 32 -8.26 11.30 10.01
CA HIS A 32 -9.59 11.67 9.53
C HIS A 32 -10.59 10.50 9.54
N ASP A 33 -10.40 9.55 10.46
CA ASP A 33 -11.31 8.43 10.72
C ASP A 33 -11.60 7.53 9.50
N PHE A 34 -10.64 7.42 8.58
CA PHE A 34 -10.69 6.39 7.55
C PHE A 34 -10.41 5.02 8.16
N ALA A 35 -11.12 4.00 7.68
CA ALA A 35 -10.99 2.66 8.20
C ALA A 35 -9.72 1.95 7.72
N ALA A 36 -9.27 2.20 6.48
CA ALA A 36 -8.10 1.54 5.94
C ALA A 36 -7.43 2.28 4.76
N VAL A 37 -6.13 2.00 4.60
CA VAL A 37 -5.33 2.27 3.40
C VAL A 37 -5.03 0.94 2.71
N TRP A 38 -5.32 0.87 1.41
CA TRP A 38 -5.14 -0.33 0.59
C TRP A 38 -4.09 -0.12 -0.50
N THR A 39 -3.05 -0.95 -0.51
CA THR A 39 -2.03 -0.98 -1.58
C THR A 39 -2.16 -2.24 -2.44
N PRO A 40 -1.99 -2.15 -3.76
CA PRO A 40 -2.14 -3.29 -4.67
C PRO A 40 -0.83 -4.07 -4.83
N GLU A 41 -0.86 -5.10 -5.66
CA GLU A 41 0.33 -5.78 -6.18
C GLU A 41 0.28 -5.79 -7.72
N ARG A 42 1.29 -5.21 -8.39
CA ARG A 42 1.42 -5.17 -9.85
C ARG A 42 2.87 -5.21 -10.30
N HIS A 43 3.10 -5.85 -11.45
CA HIS A 43 4.44 -6.15 -11.97
C HIS A 43 4.60 -5.76 -13.44
N PHE A 44 5.83 -5.39 -13.80
CA PHE A 44 6.32 -5.27 -15.18
C PHE A 44 5.68 -4.20 -16.08
N HIS A 45 4.93 -3.25 -15.54
CA HIS A 45 4.34 -2.13 -16.29
C HIS A 45 4.50 -0.83 -15.51
N ALA A 46 4.86 0.27 -16.18
CA ALA A 46 4.96 1.59 -15.55
C ALA A 46 3.61 2.03 -14.96
N PHE A 47 2.52 1.80 -15.68
CA PHE A 47 1.16 2.05 -15.18
C PHE A 47 0.81 1.15 -14.00
N GLY A 48 1.11 1.64 -12.80
CA GLY A 48 0.98 0.87 -11.57
C GLY A 48 2.19 0.18 -11.03
N GLY A 49 3.34 0.33 -11.70
CA GLY A 49 4.55 -0.41 -11.37
C GLY A 49 5.16 -0.06 -10.03
N LEU A 50 4.64 0.97 -9.35
CA LEU A 50 5.10 1.39 -8.03
C LEU A 50 4.75 0.40 -6.91
N TYR A 51 3.90 -0.60 -7.17
CA TYR A 51 3.41 -1.49 -6.11
C TYR A 51 3.69 -2.96 -6.41
N PRO A 52 4.95 -3.45 -6.45
CA PRO A 52 5.25 -4.86 -6.72
C PRO A 52 5.11 -5.78 -5.49
N ASN A 53 5.15 -5.23 -4.28
CA ASN A 53 4.87 -6.00 -3.06
C ASN A 53 4.11 -5.10 -2.06
N PRO A 54 2.84 -5.43 -1.74
CA PRO A 54 2.04 -4.63 -0.81
C PRO A 54 2.53 -4.70 0.64
N ALA A 55 3.29 -5.73 1.04
CA ALA A 55 3.86 -5.80 2.39
C ALA A 55 4.91 -4.70 2.62
N VAL A 56 5.76 -4.45 1.61
CA VAL A 56 6.82 -3.43 1.69
C VAL A 56 6.21 -2.03 1.77
N THR A 57 5.23 -1.73 0.92
CA THR A 57 4.53 -0.43 0.99
C THR A 57 3.64 -0.31 2.21
N GLY A 58 3.04 -1.41 2.66
CA GLY A 58 2.30 -1.48 3.91
C GLY A 58 3.17 -1.17 5.13
N ALA A 59 4.38 -1.71 5.20
CA ALA A 59 5.34 -1.39 6.27
C ALA A 59 5.70 0.10 6.29
N ALA A 60 5.86 0.73 5.13
CA ALA A 60 6.11 2.16 5.04
C ALA A 60 4.91 3.01 5.52
N VAL A 61 3.69 2.58 5.22
CA VAL A 61 2.46 3.20 5.74
C VAL A 61 2.35 3.04 7.26
N ALA A 62 2.57 1.82 7.76
CA ALA A 62 2.53 1.52 9.19
C ALA A 62 3.56 2.34 9.98
N ALA A 63 4.73 2.62 9.40
CA ALA A 63 5.76 3.43 10.04
C ALA A 63 5.39 4.91 10.23
N VAL A 64 4.35 5.40 9.54
CA VAL A 64 3.92 6.82 9.58
C VAL A 64 2.47 7.01 10.02
N THR A 65 1.81 5.96 10.51
CA THR A 65 0.40 5.98 10.93
C THR A 65 0.21 5.22 12.24
N GLU A 66 -0.84 5.54 13.00
CA GLU A 66 -1.10 4.95 14.33
C GLU A 66 -2.45 4.26 14.47
N ARG A 67 -3.42 4.55 13.58
CA ARG A 67 -4.85 4.23 13.75
C ARG A 67 -5.46 3.52 12.55
N VAL A 68 -5.13 3.95 11.33
CA VAL A 68 -5.70 3.41 10.10
C VAL A 68 -5.21 1.98 9.85
N ALA A 69 -6.11 1.09 9.43
CA ALA A 69 -5.70 -0.27 9.08
C ALA A 69 -4.89 -0.27 7.77
N VAL A 70 -3.78 -1.00 7.77
CA VAL A 70 -2.98 -1.24 6.57
C VAL A 70 -3.40 -2.56 5.93
N ARG A 71 -3.78 -2.55 4.65
CA ARG A 71 -4.32 -3.74 3.98
C ARG A 71 -3.78 -3.90 2.56
N ALA A 72 -3.65 -5.14 2.12
CA ALA A 72 -3.39 -5.46 0.72
C ALA A 72 -4.70 -5.53 -0.08
N GLY A 73 -4.72 -4.89 -1.24
CA GLY A 73 -5.77 -5.01 -2.25
C GLY A 73 -5.20 -5.39 -3.61
N SER A 74 -4.44 -6.48 -3.77
CA SER A 74 -4.32 -7.65 -2.90
C SER A 74 -2.91 -8.25 -3.00
N VAL A 75 -2.54 -9.16 -2.09
CA VAL A 75 -1.40 -10.07 -2.33
C VAL A 75 -1.83 -11.07 -3.39
N VAL A 76 -1.09 -11.17 -4.49
CA VAL A 76 -1.32 -12.18 -5.53
C VAL A 76 -0.70 -13.49 -5.05
N ALA A 77 -1.40 -14.15 -4.11
CA ALA A 77 -0.86 -15.27 -3.32
C ALA A 77 -0.12 -16.37 -4.13
N PRO A 78 -0.56 -16.77 -5.34
CA PRO A 78 0.20 -17.75 -6.13
C PRO A 78 1.61 -17.33 -6.56
N LEU A 79 1.95 -16.04 -6.49
CA LEU A 79 3.29 -15.52 -6.81
C LEU A 79 4.26 -15.58 -5.61
N HIS A 80 3.77 -15.91 -4.41
CA HIS A 80 4.54 -15.88 -3.18
C HIS A 80 4.54 -17.23 -2.49
N HIS A 81 5.64 -17.54 -1.81
CA HIS A 81 5.65 -18.68 -0.89
C HIS A 81 4.73 -18.37 0.31
N PRO A 82 3.78 -19.24 0.70
CA PRO A 82 2.78 -18.92 1.72
C PRO A 82 3.40 -18.59 3.09
N VAL A 83 4.53 -19.21 3.45
CA VAL A 83 5.27 -18.86 4.68
C VAL A 83 5.80 -17.42 4.61
N ARG A 84 6.26 -16.93 3.45
CA ARG A 84 6.70 -15.54 3.31
C ARG A 84 5.55 -14.56 3.50
N VAL A 85 4.38 -14.86 2.93
CA VAL A 85 3.18 -14.03 3.14
C VAL A 85 2.83 -13.97 4.62
N ALA A 86 2.87 -15.11 5.32
CA ALA A 86 2.62 -15.15 6.76
C ALA A 86 3.66 -14.34 7.55
N GLU A 87 4.95 -14.48 7.24
CA GLU A 87 6.03 -13.75 7.92
C GLU A 87 5.94 -12.24 7.68
N GLU A 88 5.81 -11.82 6.42
CA GLU A 88 5.79 -10.41 6.00
C GLU A 88 4.60 -9.61 6.55
N TRP A 89 3.48 -10.27 6.88
CA TRP A 89 2.24 -9.65 7.37
C TRP A 89 1.91 -9.95 8.84
N SER A 90 2.79 -10.61 9.57
CA SER A 90 2.48 -11.13 10.93
C SER A 90 2.39 -10.06 12.03
N VAL A 91 2.86 -8.84 11.78
CA VAL A 91 3.09 -7.80 12.80
C VAL A 91 2.30 -6.52 12.56
#